data_AF-A0AAN6SLD1-F1
#
_entry.id   AF-A0AAN6SLD1-F1
#
_cell.length_a   1.000
_cell.length_b   1.000
_cell.length_c   1.000
_cell.angle_alpha   90.00
_cell.angle_beta   90.00
_cell.angle_gamma   90.00
#
_symmetry.space_group_name_H-M   'P 1'
#
loop_
_entity.id
_entity.type
_entity.pdbx_description
1 polymer ?
#
loop_
_entity_poly.entity_id
_entity_poly.type
_entity_poly.pdbx_seq_one_letter_code
_entity_poly.pdbx_strand_id
1 'polypeptide(L)'
;MATEVGDRAFHSAQSLYLKLLGAFPDYVADFKAKLQSWQEAISPSSDPSTWSSVPEFDALLALGPKAVPLALRHLSLAEGDATAAFLYNKLEHDPEYLVDNADPTRHVAAILEKNFKRNRVFGELVKLGPPVIPQLMLKYKPRNGPTFSYELLHAILWGYTTEQQTVSLVDQYNMWDDWFQKRNHNEAPHYARPSQGVSEE
;
A
#
# COMPACT_ATOMS: atom_id res chain seq x y z
N MET A 1 -15.08 23.46 8.95
CA MET A 1 -14.63 22.92 7.64
C MET A 1 -13.33 22.12 7.75
N ALA A 2 -12.23 22.65 8.30
CA ALA A 2 -10.97 21.89 8.44
C ALA A 2 -11.09 20.64 9.35
N THR A 3 -11.82 20.74 10.45
CA THR A 3 -12.11 19.61 11.36
C THR A 3 -12.92 18.50 10.70
N GLU A 4 -13.95 18.86 9.91
CA GLU A 4 -14.82 17.91 9.22
C GLU A 4 -14.13 17.12 8.09
N VAL A 5 -13.12 17.72 7.44
CA VAL A 5 -12.29 17.01 6.45
C VAL A 5 -11.29 16.08 7.15
N GLY A 6 -10.69 16.54 8.25
CA GLY A 6 -9.86 15.72 9.13
C GLY A 6 -10.61 14.46 9.59
N ASP A 7 -11.76 14.62 10.23
CA ASP A 7 -12.58 13.51 10.76
C ASP A 7 -12.92 12.48 9.69
N ARG A 8 -13.28 12.93 8.48
CA ARG A 8 -13.54 12.03 7.34
C ARG A 8 -12.30 11.26 6.90
N ALA A 9 -11.13 11.87 6.90
CA ALA A 9 -9.89 11.21 6.56
C ALA A 9 -9.51 10.13 7.59
N PHE A 10 -9.66 10.44 8.89
CA PHE A 10 -9.49 9.45 9.98
C PHE A 10 -10.45 8.26 9.81
N HIS A 11 -11.74 8.53 9.61
CA HIS A 11 -12.75 7.49 9.38
C HIS A 11 -12.47 6.66 8.12
N SER A 12 -11.97 7.28 7.05
CA SER A 12 -11.62 6.58 5.81
C SER A 12 -10.46 5.60 6.03
N ALA A 13 -9.40 6.02 6.73
CA ALA A 13 -8.27 5.14 7.06
C ALA A 13 -8.73 3.96 7.92
N GLN A 14 -9.57 4.21 8.93
CA GLN A 14 -10.17 3.16 9.77
C GLN A 14 -11.04 2.20 8.96
N SER A 15 -11.92 2.71 8.09
CA SER A 15 -12.82 1.90 7.26
C SER A 15 -12.04 1.00 6.31
N LEU A 16 -11.00 1.54 5.66
CA LEU A 16 -10.14 0.76 4.77
C LEU A 16 -9.41 -0.34 5.54
N TYR A 17 -8.84 -0.03 6.70
CA TYR A 17 -8.21 -1.03 7.55
C TYR A 17 -9.17 -2.16 7.95
N LEU A 18 -10.38 -1.84 8.40
CA LEU A 18 -11.36 -2.87 8.80
C LEU A 18 -11.77 -3.77 7.63
N LYS A 19 -11.89 -3.21 6.43
CA LYS A 19 -12.13 -3.98 5.21
C LYS A 19 -10.96 -4.91 4.90
N LEU A 20 -9.73 -4.41 5.01
CA LEU A 20 -8.51 -5.22 4.83
C LEU A 20 -8.40 -6.32 5.88
N LEU A 21 -8.67 -6.03 7.14
CA LEU A 21 -8.66 -7.03 8.21
C LEU A 21 -9.69 -8.14 7.96
N GLY A 22 -10.89 -7.80 7.52
CA GLY A 22 -11.92 -8.79 7.19
C GLY A 22 -11.64 -9.57 5.90
N ALA A 23 -10.95 -8.96 4.92
CA ALA A 23 -10.70 -9.58 3.63
C ALA A 23 -9.37 -10.33 3.53
N PHE A 24 -8.32 -9.82 4.16
CA PHE A 24 -6.94 -10.28 4.04
C PHE A 24 -6.30 -10.29 5.45
N PRO A 25 -6.80 -11.16 6.36
CA PRO A 25 -6.37 -11.16 7.75
C PRO A 25 -4.87 -11.46 7.91
N ASP A 26 -4.32 -12.36 7.09
CA ASP A 26 -2.90 -12.74 7.13
C ASP A 26 -2.00 -11.55 6.78
N TYR A 27 -2.39 -10.77 5.76
CA TYR A 27 -1.68 -9.55 5.38
C TYR A 27 -1.62 -8.54 6.52
N VAL A 28 -2.75 -8.32 7.20
CA VAL A 28 -2.83 -7.38 8.32
C VAL A 28 -2.06 -7.93 9.54
N ALA A 29 -2.11 -9.23 9.78
CA ALA A 29 -1.37 -9.87 10.86
C ALA A 29 0.14 -9.79 10.65
N ASP A 30 0.64 -10.07 9.44
CA ASP A 30 2.06 -9.99 9.10
C ASP A 30 2.60 -8.56 9.25
N PHE A 31 1.88 -7.56 8.74
CA PHE A 31 2.24 -6.16 8.94
C PHE A 31 2.34 -5.80 10.43
N LYS A 32 1.33 -6.19 11.23
CA LYS A 32 1.31 -5.89 12.67
C LYS A 32 2.48 -6.56 13.40
N ALA A 33 2.81 -7.80 13.05
CA ALA A 33 3.93 -8.52 13.65
C ALA A 33 5.27 -7.83 13.33
N LYS A 34 5.50 -7.48 12.05
CA LYS A 34 6.72 -6.75 11.62
C LYS A 34 6.82 -5.37 12.26
N LEU A 35 5.71 -4.64 12.34
CA LEU A 35 5.67 -3.32 12.98
C LEU A 35 6.03 -3.42 14.46
N GLN A 36 5.45 -4.39 15.18
CA GLN A 36 5.75 -4.62 16.59
C GLN A 36 7.23 -4.97 16.79
N SER A 37 7.79 -5.91 16.01
CA SER A 37 9.21 -6.27 16.11
C SER A 37 10.13 -5.07 15.86
N TRP A 38 9.80 -4.23 14.88
CA TRP A 38 10.55 -2.99 14.63
C TRP A 38 10.47 -2.02 15.81
N GLN A 39 9.27 -1.77 16.35
CA GLN A 39 9.08 -0.90 17.50
C GLN A 39 9.83 -1.38 18.74
N GLU A 40 9.87 -2.69 18.98
CA GLU A 40 10.65 -3.30 20.07
C GLU A 40 12.16 -3.11 19.85
N ALA A 41 12.65 -3.29 18.61
CA ALA A 41 14.06 -3.11 18.27
C ALA A 41 14.55 -1.66 18.44
N ILE A 42 13.69 -0.67 18.17
CA ILE A 42 14.03 0.76 18.29
C ILE A 42 13.66 1.36 19.65
N SER A 43 12.94 0.64 20.51
CA SER A 43 12.50 1.12 21.84
C SER A 43 13.62 1.73 22.71
N PRO A 44 14.89 1.28 22.64
CA PRO A 44 15.99 1.94 23.36
C PRO A 44 16.43 3.28 22.75
N SER A 45 16.01 3.64 21.53
CA SER A 45 16.48 4.82 20.80
C SER A 45 15.45 5.95 20.76
N SER A 46 15.86 7.14 21.18
CA SER A 46 15.11 8.38 20.97
C SER A 46 15.45 9.09 19.66
N ASP A 47 16.45 8.62 18.91
CA ASP A 47 16.89 9.24 17.66
C ASP A 47 16.23 8.55 16.45
N PRO A 48 15.38 9.25 15.68
CA PRO A 48 14.77 8.73 14.46
C PRO A 48 15.77 8.29 13.39
N SER A 49 17.01 8.80 13.41
CA SER A 49 18.03 8.43 12.42
C SER A 49 18.43 6.96 12.50
N THR A 50 18.32 6.35 13.68
CA THR A 50 18.70 4.94 13.91
C THR A 50 17.55 3.98 13.63
N TRP A 51 16.30 4.48 13.54
CA TRP A 51 15.12 3.64 13.37
C TRP A 51 15.14 2.81 12.08
N SER A 52 15.82 3.28 11.04
CA SER A 52 16.00 2.53 9.78
C SER A 52 17.24 1.64 9.72
N SER A 53 18.04 1.57 10.79
CA SER A 53 19.32 0.83 10.81
C SER A 53 19.20 -0.59 11.36
N VAL A 54 17.97 -1.09 11.57
CA VAL A 54 17.70 -2.40 12.17
C VAL A 54 17.05 -3.35 11.13
N PRO A 55 17.36 -4.65 11.13
CA PRO A 55 16.81 -5.60 10.15
C PRO A 55 15.28 -5.70 10.16
N GLU A 56 14.65 -5.44 11.31
CA GLU A 56 13.19 -5.42 11.47
C GLU A 56 12.55 -4.31 10.62
N PHE A 57 13.27 -3.20 10.43
CA PHE A 57 12.83 -2.13 9.55
C PHE A 57 12.88 -2.57 8.09
N ASP A 58 13.93 -3.28 7.66
CA ASP A 58 14.03 -3.82 6.29
C ASP A 58 12.91 -4.82 6.01
N ALA A 59 12.58 -5.68 6.97
CA ALA A 59 11.47 -6.63 6.85
C ALA A 59 10.11 -5.92 6.69
N LEU A 60 9.92 -4.79 7.36
CA LEU A 60 8.71 -3.97 7.23
C LEU A 60 8.69 -3.21 5.90
N LEU A 61 9.83 -2.69 5.46
CA LEU A 61 9.99 -1.98 4.19
C LEU A 61 9.82 -2.92 2.98
N ALA A 62 10.16 -4.20 3.12
CA ALA A 62 9.97 -5.22 2.09
C ALA A 62 8.49 -5.45 1.71
N LEU A 63 7.54 -5.09 2.58
CA LEU A 63 6.12 -5.08 2.23
C LEU A 63 5.80 -4.03 1.14
N GLY A 64 6.64 -3.01 1.01
CA GLY A 64 6.56 -1.97 -0.01
C GLY A 64 5.27 -1.12 0.06
N PRO A 65 4.96 -0.35 -1.00
CA PRO A 65 3.91 0.66 -0.92
C PRO A 65 2.49 0.10 -0.71
N LYS A 66 2.26 -1.21 -0.89
CA LYS A 66 0.98 -1.84 -0.50
C LYS A 66 0.70 -1.71 1.00
N ALA A 67 1.72 -1.53 1.84
CA ALA A 67 1.60 -1.33 3.29
C ALA A 67 1.15 0.09 3.69
N VAL A 68 1.16 1.06 2.77
CA VAL A 68 0.79 2.47 3.05
C VAL A 68 -0.57 2.58 3.76
N PRO A 69 -1.66 1.91 3.32
CA PRO A 69 -2.94 1.97 4.04
C PRO A 69 -2.90 1.49 5.49
N LEU A 70 -2.01 0.56 5.83
CA LEU A 70 -1.87 0.04 7.20
C LEU A 70 -1.06 1.01 8.07
N ALA A 71 -0.02 1.65 7.50
CA ALA A 71 0.71 2.75 8.14
C ALA A 71 -0.20 3.95 8.41
N LEU A 72 -1.06 4.33 7.45
CA LEU A 72 -2.07 5.39 7.62
C LEU A 72 -3.04 5.10 8.76
N ARG A 73 -3.44 3.84 8.96
CA ARG A 73 -4.27 3.46 10.12
C ARG A 73 -3.56 3.66 11.45
N HIS A 74 -2.25 3.38 11.53
CA HIS A 74 -1.49 3.61 12.76
C HIS A 74 -1.31 5.10 13.02
N LEU A 75 -1.05 5.88 11.98
CA LEU A 75 -1.07 7.35 12.04
C LEU A 75 -2.42 7.90 12.51
N SER A 76 -3.53 7.25 12.17
CA SER A 76 -4.87 7.69 12.53
C SER A 76 -5.26 7.39 14.00
N LEU A 77 -4.36 6.83 14.81
CA LEU A 77 -4.58 6.66 16.25
C LEU A 77 -4.33 7.97 16.99
N ALA A 78 -5.06 8.19 18.09
CA ALA A 78 -5.20 9.48 18.78
C ALA A 78 -3.89 10.11 19.31
N GLU A 79 -2.76 9.37 19.27
CA GLU A 79 -1.47 9.83 19.79
C GLU A 79 -0.43 10.14 18.70
N GLY A 80 -0.76 9.99 17.41
CA GLY A 80 0.14 10.40 16.31
C GLY A 80 1.52 9.75 16.43
N ASP A 81 1.59 8.45 16.16
CA ASP A 81 2.83 7.68 16.32
C ASP A 81 3.92 8.18 15.35
N ALA A 82 4.98 8.79 15.90
CA ALA A 82 6.12 9.28 15.13
C ALA A 82 6.77 8.18 14.29
N THR A 83 6.73 6.92 14.77
CA THR A 83 7.24 5.76 14.03
C THR A 83 6.35 5.46 12.82
N ALA A 84 5.03 5.61 12.94
CA ALA A 84 4.10 5.40 11.82
C ALA A 84 4.27 6.48 10.72
N ALA A 85 4.58 7.72 11.11
CA ALA A 85 4.85 8.79 10.17
C ALA A 85 6.20 8.62 9.46
N PHE A 86 7.23 8.21 10.19
CA PHE A 86 8.52 7.82 9.63
C PHE A 86 8.37 6.67 8.63
N LEU A 87 7.63 5.62 9.01
CA LEU A 87 7.34 4.47 8.15
C LEU A 87 6.60 4.89 6.88
N TYR A 88 5.57 5.75 7.00
CA TYR A 88 4.81 6.25 5.85
C TYR A 88 5.73 6.90 4.80
N ASN A 89 6.61 7.81 5.23
CA ASN A 89 7.55 8.49 4.33
C ASN A 89 8.57 7.56 3.68
N LYS A 90 8.81 6.38 4.26
CA LYS A 90 9.71 5.36 3.70
C LYS A 90 9.01 4.42 2.73
N LEU A 91 7.71 4.21 2.90
CA LEU A 91 6.87 3.39 2.00
C LEU A 91 6.32 4.20 0.81
N GLU A 92 6.14 5.51 0.98
CA GLU A 92 5.70 6.41 -0.08
C GLU A 92 6.87 6.83 -0.95
N HIS A 93 6.71 6.72 -2.27
CA HIS A 93 7.75 7.09 -3.24
C HIS A 93 7.34 8.28 -4.08
N ASP A 94 6.06 8.66 -4.09
CA ASP A 94 5.57 9.83 -4.80
C ASP A 94 5.87 11.11 -4.00
N PRO A 95 6.71 12.01 -4.53
CA PRO A 95 7.06 13.26 -3.85
C PRO A 95 5.86 14.14 -3.49
N GLU A 96 4.74 14.04 -4.21
CA GLU A 96 3.52 14.79 -3.90
C GLU A 96 2.91 14.36 -2.56
N TYR A 97 3.14 13.11 -2.17
CA TYR A 97 2.55 12.49 -0.98
C TYR A 97 3.50 12.47 0.22
N LEU A 98 4.79 12.71 0.02
CA LEU A 98 5.75 12.88 1.11
C LEU A 98 5.43 14.11 1.99
N VAL A 99 5.84 14.02 3.25
CA VAL A 99 5.81 15.13 4.21
C VAL A 99 7.17 15.37 4.84
N ASP A 100 7.39 16.58 5.34
CA ASP A 100 8.64 16.95 5.99
C ASP A 100 8.91 16.06 7.20
N ASN A 101 10.12 15.48 7.24
CA ASN A 101 10.58 14.60 8.31
C ASN A 101 10.92 15.35 9.60
N ALA A 102 11.00 16.69 9.57
CA ALA A 102 11.37 17.49 10.74
C ALA A 102 10.31 17.48 11.86
N ASP A 103 9.02 17.32 11.52
CA ASP A 103 7.96 17.11 12.50
C ASP A 103 6.81 16.25 11.92
N PRO A 104 6.99 14.92 11.90
CA PRO A 104 6.02 14.00 11.30
C PRO A 104 4.64 14.06 11.98
N THR A 105 4.60 14.42 13.27
CA THR A 105 3.37 14.47 14.07
C THR A 105 2.49 15.68 13.72
N ARG A 106 3.08 16.82 13.33
CA ARG A 106 2.33 17.99 12.81
C ARG A 106 1.67 17.74 11.47
N HIS A 107 2.11 16.72 10.74
CA HIS A 107 1.64 16.45 9.38
C HIS A 107 0.59 15.34 9.29
N VAL A 108 0.25 14.66 10.39
CA VAL A 108 -0.71 13.53 10.40
C VAL A 108 -2.03 13.87 9.67
N ALA A 109 -2.65 15.01 10.00
CA ALA A 109 -3.89 15.43 9.37
C ALA A 109 -3.72 15.67 7.86
N ALA A 110 -2.59 16.25 7.43
CA ALA A 110 -2.28 16.51 6.03
C ALA A 110 -1.99 15.20 5.27
N ILE A 111 -1.25 14.26 5.86
CA ILE A 111 -0.99 12.92 5.30
C ILE A 111 -2.32 12.20 5.07
N LEU A 112 -3.18 12.17 6.07
CA LEU A 112 -4.48 11.52 5.99
C LEU A 112 -5.37 12.18 4.94
N GLU A 113 -5.39 13.51 4.86
CA GLU A 113 -6.19 14.22 3.86
C GLU A 113 -5.70 13.98 2.42
N LYS A 114 -4.38 14.04 2.18
CA LYS A 114 -3.80 13.74 0.85
C LYS A 114 -4.18 12.33 0.41
N ASN A 115 -4.01 11.33 1.29
CA ASN A 115 -4.35 9.95 0.97
C ASN A 115 -5.86 9.72 0.86
N PHE A 116 -6.68 10.44 1.62
CA PHE A 116 -8.13 10.43 1.45
C PHE A 116 -8.53 10.94 0.05
N LYS A 117 -7.91 12.01 -0.44
CA LYS A 117 -8.13 12.53 -1.80
C LYS A 117 -7.66 11.53 -2.87
N ARG A 118 -6.47 10.94 -2.71
CA ARG A 118 -5.94 9.88 -3.58
C ARG A 118 -6.96 8.75 -3.77
N ASN A 119 -7.54 8.31 -2.67
CA ASN A 119 -8.49 7.20 -2.64
C ASN A 119 -9.86 7.55 -3.26
N ARG A 120 -10.17 8.82 -3.51
CA ARG A 120 -11.40 9.23 -4.19
C ARG A 120 -11.28 9.26 -5.72
N VAL A 121 -10.08 9.37 -6.26
CA VAL A 121 -9.84 9.53 -7.71
C VAL A 121 -9.60 8.18 -8.38
N PHE A 122 -10.63 7.33 -8.39
CA PHE A 122 -10.56 5.97 -9.00
C PHE A 122 -10.38 5.96 -10.53
N GLY A 123 -10.45 7.10 -11.21
CA GLY A 123 -10.34 7.17 -12.69
C GLY A 123 -8.91 7.08 -13.22
N GLU A 124 -7.90 7.36 -12.39
CA GLU A 124 -6.49 7.48 -12.81
C GLU A 124 -5.56 6.49 -12.09
N LEU A 125 -6.03 5.27 -11.87
CA LEU A 125 -5.41 4.27 -10.97
C LEU A 125 -3.93 3.97 -11.27
N VAL A 126 -3.51 4.02 -12.55
CA VAL A 126 -2.10 3.84 -12.93
C VAL A 126 -1.22 4.98 -12.41
N LYS A 127 -1.69 6.23 -12.51
CA LYS A 127 -0.97 7.40 -12.00
C LYS A 127 -0.87 7.42 -10.49
N LEU A 128 -1.85 6.80 -9.80
CA LEU A 128 -1.85 6.68 -8.34
C LEU A 128 -0.85 5.65 -7.81
N GLY A 129 -0.27 4.79 -8.65
CA GLY A 129 0.82 3.90 -8.28
C GLY A 129 0.47 2.80 -7.25
N PRO A 130 1.47 2.07 -6.75
CA PRO A 130 1.25 0.85 -5.97
C PRO A 130 0.45 0.97 -4.66
N PRO A 131 0.40 2.12 -3.95
CA PRO A 131 -0.45 2.28 -2.76
C PRO A 131 -1.97 2.10 -2.98
N VAL A 132 -2.46 2.14 -4.23
CA VAL A 132 -3.88 1.87 -4.54
C VAL A 132 -4.21 0.37 -4.61
N ILE A 133 -3.19 -0.51 -4.68
CA ILE A 133 -3.35 -1.96 -4.83
C ILE A 133 -4.28 -2.58 -3.77
N PRO A 134 -4.17 -2.27 -2.45
CA PRO A 134 -5.09 -2.83 -1.45
C PRO A 134 -6.57 -2.55 -1.74
N GLN A 135 -6.89 -1.39 -2.32
CA GLN A 135 -8.26 -1.05 -2.69
C GLN A 135 -8.73 -1.81 -3.92
N LEU A 136 -7.85 -2.02 -4.90
CA LEU A 136 -8.13 -2.86 -6.06
C LEU A 136 -8.38 -4.30 -5.65
N MET A 137 -7.53 -4.84 -4.78
CA MET A 137 -7.72 -6.18 -4.22
C MET A 137 -9.06 -6.29 -3.48
N LEU A 138 -9.47 -5.30 -2.70
CA LEU A 138 -10.79 -5.27 -2.06
C LEU A 138 -11.95 -5.18 -3.05
N LYS A 139 -11.83 -4.30 -4.06
CA LYS A 139 -12.88 -4.08 -5.07
C LYS A 139 -13.13 -5.33 -5.91
N TYR A 140 -12.06 -6.04 -6.25
CA TYR A 140 -12.08 -7.19 -7.13
C TYR A 140 -12.04 -8.53 -6.38
N LYS A 141 -12.01 -8.52 -5.04
CA LYS A 141 -12.19 -9.74 -4.24
C LYS A 141 -13.51 -10.38 -4.67
N PRO A 142 -13.49 -11.63 -5.19
CA PRO A 142 -14.65 -12.20 -5.84
C PRO A 142 -15.76 -12.43 -4.81
N ARG A 143 -16.83 -11.65 -4.92
CA ARG A 143 -18.14 -12.04 -4.37
C ARG A 143 -18.97 -12.85 -5.38
N ASN A 144 -18.79 -12.66 -6.70
CA ASN A 144 -19.64 -13.27 -7.75
C ASN A 144 -19.01 -13.39 -9.18
N GLY A 145 -17.69 -13.49 -9.35
CA GLY A 145 -17.06 -13.70 -10.69
C GLY A 145 -16.07 -12.62 -11.13
N PRO A 146 -15.49 -12.75 -12.35
CA PRO A 146 -14.16 -12.22 -12.63
C PRO A 146 -14.23 -10.82 -13.22
N THR A 147 -14.40 -9.83 -12.35
CA THR A 147 -14.15 -8.42 -12.70
C THR A 147 -12.69 -8.01 -12.47
N PHE A 148 -11.85 -8.96 -12.06
CA PHE A 148 -10.45 -8.76 -11.71
C PHE A 148 -9.61 -8.27 -12.90
N SER A 149 -9.14 -7.02 -12.82
CA SER A 149 -8.24 -6.43 -13.81
C SER A 149 -6.79 -6.64 -13.37
N TYR A 150 -6.27 -7.85 -13.58
CA TYR A 150 -4.85 -8.16 -13.37
C TYR A 150 -3.93 -7.27 -14.21
N GLU A 151 -4.37 -6.90 -15.41
CA GLU A 151 -3.68 -5.96 -16.29
C GLU A 151 -3.45 -4.60 -15.64
N LEU A 152 -4.45 -4.10 -14.89
CA LEU A 152 -4.30 -2.86 -14.15
C LEU A 152 -3.27 -3.00 -13.01
N LEU A 153 -3.30 -4.10 -12.25
CA LEU A 153 -2.31 -4.36 -11.20
C LEU A 153 -0.90 -4.47 -11.77
N HIS A 154 -0.77 -5.16 -12.91
CA HIS A 154 0.48 -5.31 -13.62
C HIS A 154 1.00 -3.96 -14.12
N ALA A 155 0.13 -3.14 -14.74
CA ALA A 155 0.50 -1.81 -15.19
C ALA A 155 0.91 -0.88 -14.03
N ILE A 156 0.25 -1.00 -12.87
CA ILE A 156 0.60 -0.22 -11.67
C ILE A 156 1.98 -0.60 -11.12
N LEU A 157 2.33 -1.89 -11.11
CA LEU A 157 3.58 -2.38 -10.52
C LEU A 157 4.77 -2.29 -11.48
N TRP A 158 4.53 -2.57 -12.76
CA TRP A 158 5.58 -2.80 -13.75
C TRP A 158 5.60 -1.78 -14.87
N GLY A 159 4.59 -0.90 -14.94
CA GLY A 159 4.51 0.18 -15.93
C GLY A 159 4.03 -0.24 -17.32
N TYR A 160 3.53 -1.47 -17.49
CA TYR A 160 2.96 -1.95 -18.76
C TYR A 160 1.90 -3.04 -18.55
N THR A 161 1.01 -3.19 -19.53
CA THR A 161 0.05 -4.31 -19.64
C THR A 161 0.67 -5.50 -20.37
N THR A 162 0.23 -6.70 -20.03
CA THR A 162 0.71 -7.96 -20.60
C THR A 162 0.06 -8.28 -21.95
N GLU A 163 -1.07 -7.64 -22.27
CA GLU A 163 -1.84 -7.83 -23.50
C GLU A 163 -2.21 -9.30 -23.78
N GLN A 164 -2.27 -10.12 -22.73
CA GLN A 164 -2.53 -11.55 -22.86
C GLN A 164 -3.99 -11.78 -23.28
N GLN A 165 -4.16 -12.43 -24.44
CA GLN A 165 -5.47 -12.65 -25.05
C GLN A 165 -6.26 -13.79 -24.37
N THR A 166 -5.59 -14.70 -23.68
CA THR A 166 -6.20 -15.84 -22.99
C THR A 166 -5.58 -16.04 -21.61
N VAL A 167 -6.38 -15.82 -20.55
CA VAL A 167 -5.97 -16.11 -19.18
C VAL A 167 -7.12 -16.75 -18.39
N SER A 168 -6.78 -17.64 -17.47
CA SER A 168 -7.70 -18.07 -16.42
C SER A 168 -7.79 -16.96 -15.38
N LEU A 169 -8.90 -16.20 -15.37
CA LEU A 169 -9.09 -15.10 -14.42
C LEU A 169 -9.09 -15.56 -12.96
N VAL A 170 -9.47 -16.82 -12.71
CA VAL A 170 -9.42 -17.45 -11.38
C VAL A 170 -7.98 -17.70 -10.95
N ASP A 171 -7.15 -18.29 -11.81
CA ASP A 171 -5.75 -18.57 -11.48
C ASP A 171 -4.96 -17.27 -11.33
N GLN A 172 -5.22 -16.29 -12.20
CA GLN A 172 -4.66 -14.95 -12.06
C GLN A 172 -5.04 -14.35 -10.72
N TYR A 173 -6.33 -14.34 -10.37
CA TYR A 173 -6.76 -13.83 -9.07
C TYR A 173 -6.04 -14.55 -7.92
N ASN A 174 -5.97 -15.89 -7.93
CA ASN A 174 -5.34 -16.66 -6.87
C ASN A 174 -3.85 -16.36 -6.73
N MET A 175 -3.12 -16.16 -7.83
CA MET A 175 -1.70 -15.76 -7.80
C MET A 175 -1.51 -14.38 -7.17
N TRP A 176 -2.33 -13.42 -7.58
CA TRP A 176 -2.28 -12.06 -7.04
C TRP A 176 -2.75 -12.00 -5.58
N ASP A 177 -3.73 -12.81 -5.20
CA ASP A 177 -4.20 -12.96 -3.82
C ASP A 177 -3.13 -13.59 -2.91
N ASP A 178 -2.47 -14.66 -3.35
CA ASP A 178 -1.35 -15.28 -2.63
C ASP A 178 -0.19 -14.29 -2.43
N TRP A 179 0.19 -13.58 -3.49
CA TRP A 179 1.21 -12.53 -3.40
C TRP A 179 0.80 -11.41 -2.43
N PHE A 180 -0.43 -10.91 -2.58
CA PHE A 180 -0.89 -9.79 -1.77
C PHE A 180 -0.85 -10.15 -0.29
N GLN A 181 -1.30 -11.36 0.06
CA GLN A 181 -1.43 -11.82 1.42
C GLN A 181 -0.11 -12.24 2.09
N LYS A 182 0.80 -12.89 1.35
CA LYS A 182 1.88 -13.66 1.98
C LYS A 182 3.29 -13.28 1.55
N ARG A 183 3.44 -12.46 0.50
CA ARG A 183 4.75 -12.20 -0.11
C ARG A 183 5.16 -10.75 -0.03
N ASN A 184 6.46 -10.50 -0.21
CA ASN A 184 7.00 -9.15 -0.28
C ASN A 184 6.61 -8.46 -1.59
N HIS A 185 6.77 -7.13 -1.62
CA HIS A 185 6.35 -6.32 -2.76
C HIS A 185 7.02 -6.74 -4.08
N ASN A 186 8.32 -7.03 -4.02
CA ASN A 186 9.15 -7.42 -5.16
C ASN A 186 8.87 -8.83 -5.69
N GLU A 187 8.08 -9.63 -4.98
CA GLU A 187 7.67 -10.99 -5.39
C GLU A 187 6.35 -11.00 -6.16
N ALA A 188 5.89 -9.83 -6.63
CA ALA A 188 4.65 -9.71 -7.39
C ALA A 188 4.68 -10.54 -8.67
N PRO A 189 3.54 -11.08 -9.13
CA PRO A 189 3.46 -11.72 -10.43
C PRO A 189 3.97 -10.79 -11.53
N HIS A 190 4.97 -11.25 -12.28
CA HIS A 190 5.61 -10.54 -13.38
C HIS A 190 5.47 -11.36 -14.65
N TYR A 191 4.79 -10.82 -15.66
CA TYR A 191 4.63 -11.48 -16.95
C TYR A 191 5.56 -10.85 -17.98
N ALA A 192 5.92 -11.59 -19.03
CA ALA A 192 6.76 -11.06 -20.08
C ALA A 192 6.08 -9.87 -20.78
N ARG A 193 6.85 -8.84 -21.11
CA ARG A 193 6.40 -7.74 -21.96
C ARG A 193 6.08 -8.28 -23.35
N PRO A 194 4.96 -7.90 -23.98
CA PRO A 194 4.73 -8.17 -25.39
C PRO A 194 5.94 -7.71 -26.19
N SER A 195 6.53 -8.61 -26.99
CA SER A 195 7.51 -8.20 -28.00
C SER A 195 6.79 -7.22 -28.93
N GLN A 196 7.23 -5.96 -28.98
CA GLN A 196 6.77 -5.06 -30.03
C GLN A 196 7.21 -5.71 -31.35
N GLY A 197 6.24 -6.28 -32.07
CA GLY A 197 6.51 -6.88 -33.37
C GLY A 197 7.14 -5.83 -34.26
N VAL A 198 8.43 -5.98 -34.52
CA VAL A 198 9.06 -5.29 -35.64
C VAL A 198 8.38 -5.90 -36.86
N SER A 199 7.45 -5.14 -37.42
CA SER A 199 6.88 -5.43 -38.73
C SER A 199 7.99 -5.06 -39.71
N GLU A 200 8.83 -6.01 -40.08
CA GLU A 200 9.67 -5.87 -41.27
C GLU A 200 8.73 -6.06 -42.47
N GLU A 201 8.33 -4.94 -43.07
CA GLU A 201 7.90 -4.88 -44.48
C GLU A 201 9.11 -4.92 -45.41
#